data_AF-A0AAX2USL3-F1
#
_entry.id   AF-A0AAX2USL3-F1
#
_cell.length_a   1.000
_cell.length_b   1.000
_cell.length_c   1.000
_cell.angle_alpha   90.00
_cell.angle_beta   90.00
_cell.angle_gamma   90.00
#
_symmetry.space_group_name_H-M   'P 1'
#
loop_
_entity.id
_entity.type
_entity.pdbx_description
1 polymer ?
#
loop_
_entity_poly.entity_id
_entity_poly.type
_entity_poly.pdbx_seq_one_letter_code
_entity_poly.pdbx_strand_id
1 'polypeptide(L)' 'MNGQKKLVCVEAGLGITEGQEFPVLGENGSAWEILLGGEYRKVNKRSGRVQGWKTGPRFEDGHR' A
#
# COMPACT_ATOMS: atom_id res chain seq x y z
N MET A 1 12.40 -17.05 -8.96
CA MET A 1 11.22 -16.78 -8.11
C MET A 1 10.73 -15.38 -8.45
N ASN A 2 9.65 -15.24 -9.21
CA ASN A 2 8.99 -13.93 -9.36
C ASN A 2 8.21 -13.68 -8.07
N GLY A 3 8.89 -13.12 -7.06
CA GLY A 3 8.23 -12.69 -5.83
C GLY A 3 7.19 -11.64 -6.19
N GLN A 4 5.91 -11.92 -5.95
CA GLN A 4 4.88 -10.90 -6.08
C GLN A 4 5.24 -9.74 -5.14
N LYS A 5 5.34 -8.53 -5.70
CA LYS A 5 5.61 -7.31 -4.95
C LYS A 5 4.50 -7.11 -3.92
N LYS A 6 4.89 -6.74 -2.70
CA LYS A 6 3.97 -6.45 -1.60
C LYS A 6 4.27 -5.08 -1.02
N LEU A 7 3.23 -4.42 -0.55
CA LEU A 7 3.34 -3.25 0.30
C LEU A 7 3.16 -3.66 1.75
N VAL A 8 3.99 -3.12 2.63
CA VAL A 8 3.89 -3.31 4.08
C VAL A 8 3.38 -2.03 4.69
N CYS A 9 2.36 -2.13 5.55
CA CYS A 9 1.90 -1.01 6.34
C CYS A 9 2.97 -0.64 7.37
N VAL A 10 3.48 0.60 7.35
CA VAL A 10 4.51 1.12 8.25
C VAL A 10 3.99 2.20 9.21
N GLU A 11 2.74 2.63 9.04
CA GLU A 11 2.03 3.55 9.93
C GLU A 11 0.59 3.06 9.97
N ALA A 12 0.10 2.65 11.14
CA ALA A 12 -1.26 2.10 11.29
C ALA A 12 -2.35 3.15 11.05
N GLY A 13 -3.54 2.71 10.66
CA GLY A 13 -4.69 3.61 10.49
C GLY A 13 -5.89 2.95 9.84
N LEU A 14 -7.09 3.44 10.16
CA LEU A 14 -8.36 3.01 9.54
C LEU A 14 -8.57 1.48 9.60
N GLY A 15 -8.21 0.85 10.72
CA GLY A 15 -8.34 -0.59 10.92
C GLY A 15 -7.22 -1.43 10.30
N ILE A 16 -6.20 -0.79 9.71
CA ILE A 16 -4.99 -1.45 9.21
C ILE A 16 -3.88 -1.36 10.25
N THR A 17 -3.26 -2.50 10.54
CA THR A 17 -2.17 -2.63 11.52
C THR A 17 -0.81 -2.52 10.83
N GLU A 18 0.17 -1.97 11.54
CA GLU A 18 1.57 -1.99 11.10
C GLU A 18 2.07 -3.42 10.90
N GLY A 19 2.93 -3.63 9.90
CA GLY A 19 3.43 -4.94 9.49
C GLY A 19 2.49 -5.73 8.58
N GLN A 20 1.23 -5.33 8.45
CA GLN A 20 0.30 -6.00 7.55
C GLN A 20 0.72 -5.82 6.08
N GLU A 21 0.76 -6.93 5.34
CA GLU A 21 1.18 -6.97 3.95
C GLU A 21 -0.01 -6.93 2.99
N PHE A 22 0.15 -6.23 1.87
CA PHE A 22 -0.84 -6.11 0.81
C PHE A 22 -0.20 -6.42 -0.54
N PRO A 23 -0.71 -7.40 -1.29
CA PRO A 23 -0.18 -7.72 -2.61
C PRO A 23 -0.41 -6.55 -3.58
N VAL A 24 0.61 -6.18 -4.35
CA VAL A 24 0.49 -5.21 -5.43
C VAL A 24 -0.17 -5.89 -6.62
N LEU A 25 -1.34 -5.40 -6.99
CA LEU A 25 -2.15 -5.90 -8.10
C LEU A 25 -1.79 -5.22 -9.42
N GLY A 26 -1.31 -3.98 -9.33
CA GLY A 26 -0.94 -3.15 -10.47
C GLY A 26 0.03 -2.06 -10.05
N GLU A 27 0.80 -1.56 -11.01
CA GLU A 27 1.71 -0.45 -10.80
C GLU A 27 1.59 0.51 -11.97
N ASN A 28 1.35 1.78 -11.69
CA ASN A 28 1.33 2.83 -12.71
C ASN A 28 2.23 3.96 -12.24
N GLY A 29 3.34 4.22 -12.96
CA GLY A 29 4.19 5.40 -12.80
C GLY A 29 4.51 5.76 -11.35
N SER A 30 3.67 6.60 -10.75
CA SER A 30 3.78 7.15 -9.39
C SER A 30 2.96 6.44 -8.30
N ALA A 31 2.25 5.36 -8.61
CA ALA A 31 1.37 4.66 -7.66
C ALA A 31 1.44 3.13 -7.78
N TRP A 32 1.20 2.49 -6.65
CA TRP A 32 0.85 1.08 -6.54
C TRP A 32 -0.65 0.92 -6.38
N GLU A 33 -1.15 -0.22 -6.80
CA GLU A 33 -2.57 -0.54 -6.73
C GLU A 33 -2.76 -1.80 -5.88
N ILE A 34 -3.60 -1.70 -4.84
CA ILE A 34 -3.82 -2.74 -3.83
C ILE A 34 -5.31 -2.84 -3.48
N LEU A 35 -5.72 -3.96 -2.88
CA LEU A 35 -7.03 -4.10 -2.23
C LEU A 35 -6.91 -3.77 -0.74
N LEU A 36 -7.66 -2.76 -0.28
CA LEU A 36 -7.82 -2.42 1.13
C LEU A 36 -9.29 -2.55 1.51
N GLY A 37 -9.60 -3.41 2.49
CA GLY A 37 -10.99 -3.64 2.92
C GLY A 37 -11.92 -4.13 1.81
N GLY A 38 -11.38 -4.79 0.78
CA GLY A 38 -12.14 -5.24 -0.40
C GLY A 38 -12.31 -4.19 -1.50
N GLU A 39 -11.83 -2.95 -1.31
CA GLU A 39 -11.87 -1.91 -2.32
C GLU A 39 -10.50 -1.65 -2.95
N TYR A 40 -10.52 -1.35 -4.24
CA TYR A 40 -9.33 -0.99 -4.99
C TYR A 40 -8.83 0.40 -4.60
N ARG A 41 -7.56 0.49 -4.20
CA ARG A 41 -6.94 1.73 -3.74
C ARG A 41 -5.59 1.94 -4.41
N LYS A 42 -5.27 3.22 -4.65
CA LYS A 42 -3.98 3.66 -5.18
C LYS A 42 -3.13 4.21 -4.05
N VAL A 43 -1.91 3.71 -3.90
CA VAL A 43 -0.93 4.18 -2.93
C VAL A 43 0.17 4.93 -3.67
N ASN A 44 0.44 6.17 -3.27
CA ASN A 44 1.52 6.95 -3.89
C ASN A 44 2.89 6.37 -3.50
N LYS A 45 3.77 6.13 -4.49
CA LYS A 45 5.08 5.50 -4.25
C LYS A 45 6.05 6.34 -3.41
N ARG A 46 5.91 7.66 -3.47
CA ARG A 46 6.80 8.60 -2.77
C ARG A 46 6.36 8.81 -1.33
N SER A 47 5.06 9.02 -1.09
CA SER A 47 4.55 9.29 0.25
C SER A 47 4.11 8.03 0.99
N GLY A 48 3.87 6.92 0.30
CA GLY A 48 3.28 5.71 0.87
C GLY A 48 1.82 5.86 1.27
N ARG A 49 1.16 7.00 0.99
CA ARG A 49 -0.22 7.25 1.39
C ARG A 49 -1.21 6.88 0.30
N VAL A 50 -2.41 6.46 0.72
CA VAL A 50 -3.54 6.24 -0.17
C VAL A 50 -3.96 7.58 -0.81
N GLN A 51 -4.14 7.59 -2.13
CA GLN A 51 -4.54 8.78 -2.87
C GLN A 51 -5.94 9.25 -2.44
N GLY A 52 -6.09 10.56 -2.25
CA GLY A 52 -7.35 11.17 -1.82
C GLY A 52 -7.62 11.09 -0.31
N TRP A 53 -6.79 10.37 0.46
CA TRP A 53 -6.92 10.33 1.92
C TRP A 53 -6.12 11.46 2.57
N LYS A 54 -6.77 12.21 3.47
CA LYS A 54 -6.10 13.25 4.26
C LYS A 54 -5.24 12.65 5.38
N THR A 55 -5.73 11.56 5.98
CA THR A 55 -5.08 10.80 7.06
C THR A 55 -5.32 9.31 6.81
N GLY A 56 -4.49 8.45 7.39
CA GLY A 56 -4.63 7.00 7.23
C GLY A 56 -3.28 6.31 7.17
N PRO A 57 -3.29 4.99 6.88
CA PRO A 57 -2.09 4.19 6.90
C PRO A 57 -1.08 4.64 5.85
N ARG A 58 0.19 4.37 6.14
CA ARG A 58 1.31 4.57 5.21
C ARG A 58 1.92 3.22 4.87
N PHE A 59 2.34 3.07 3.63
CA PHE A 59 2.90 1.84 3.12
C PHE A 59 4.26 2.05 2.47
N GLU A 60 5.12 1.03 2.54
CA GLU A 60 6.40 0.97 1.85
C GLU A 60 6.52 -0.32 1.05
N ASP A 61 7.44 -0.35 0.10
CA ASP A 61 7.77 -1.56 -0.65
C ASP A 61 8.42 -2.58 0.28
N GLY A 62 7.81 -3.75 0.44
CA GLY A 62 8.26 -4.81 1.37
C GLY A 62 9.51 -5.57 0.92
N HIS A 63 10.18 -5.12 -0.14
CA HIS A 63 11.34 -5.79 -0.72
C HIS A 63 12.68 -5.33 -0.14
N ARG A 64 12.65 -4.56 0.96
CA ARG A 64 13.83 -4.06 1.67
C ARG A 64 14.32 -5.02 2.75
#